data_AF-A0A8B8G7F7-F1
#
_entry.id   AF-A0A8B8G7F7-F1
#
_cell.length_a   1.000
_cell.length_b   1.000
_cell.length_c   1.000
_cell.angle_alpha   90.00
_cell.angle_beta   90.00
_cell.angle_gamma   90.00
#
_symmetry.space_group_name_H-M   'P 1'
#
loop_
_entity.id
_entity.type
_entity.pdbx_description
1 polymer ?
#
loop_
_entity_poly.entity_id
_entity_poly.type
_entity_poly.pdbx_seq_one_letter_code
_entity_poly.pdbx_strand_id
1 'polypeptide(L)'
;MGDRRFENGDSRTSAEWYLQFITERVHSMTICGVASMKSMYPVAWKPKYFMLYAVLHVCSLDLALGGMCWGSIGKNGLCKDLLAERVSKDQCCELGGTSVSTSWSPTDLDSGALFFWSVLGDGIPCTRCKGSCTDVECGAGKACVMRSGSPKCICSPNCKRHDGLRAKGPVCGTDGVSYKSHCRLKKRSCRTRDQSLTVAYHGLCQNSCDKVSCPEGKYCLQDQNLMPHCVQCATYCPPGMLPSKLVCGSDGRTYQSTCHLREAACRVGKAIPIAYKGRCKKSATCATVSCKGGQKCLVEKSGRPRCVTCNLPCPEPETSGGKRKDTGGPVCGSNDKTYHSWCHMFMDACATGLVIETKASGPCRRHEGDGIGDTDVFNGNWNFVNASNVVLADAV
;
A
#
# COMPACT_ATOMS: atom_id res chain seq x y z
N MET A 1 18.48 -10.67 -70.26
CA MET A 1 17.47 -10.33 -71.29
C MET A 1 16.16 -10.12 -70.54
N GLY A 2 15.81 -8.90 -70.13
CA GLY A 2 15.23 -7.82 -70.95
C GLY A 2 13.69 -8.01 -70.96
N ASP A 3 12.80 -7.04 -70.80
CA ASP A 3 12.85 -5.58 -70.80
C ASP A 3 11.42 -5.06 -70.43
N ARG A 4 11.34 -3.82 -69.90
CA ARG A 4 10.18 -2.87 -69.83
C ARG A 4 9.09 -3.06 -68.77
N ARG A 5 8.53 -1.99 -68.14
CA ARG A 5 8.76 -0.52 -68.12
C ARG A 5 7.72 0.08 -67.15
N PHE A 6 8.09 1.18 -66.47
CA PHE A 6 7.32 2.37 -66.04
C PHE A 6 8.10 2.98 -64.84
N GLU A 7 9.14 3.83 -65.06
CA GLU A 7 9.11 5.30 -65.22
C GLU A 7 8.24 6.04 -64.20
N ASN A 8 8.64 7.12 -63.52
CA ASN A 8 9.91 7.83 -63.28
C ASN A 8 9.60 8.82 -62.12
N GLY A 9 10.56 9.15 -61.25
CA GLY A 9 10.45 10.34 -60.38
C GLY A 9 10.99 11.58 -61.10
N ASP A 10 10.45 12.78 -60.81
CA ASP A 10 11.18 13.82 -60.05
C ASP A 10 10.34 15.11 -59.81
N SER A 11 10.51 15.64 -58.60
CA SER A 11 10.49 17.01 -58.04
C SER A 11 9.76 18.26 -58.64
N ARG A 12 9.30 19.09 -57.65
CA ARG A 12 9.02 20.57 -57.62
C ARG A 12 7.70 21.05 -58.26
N THR A 13 6.93 22.02 -57.76
CA THR A 13 7.05 23.04 -56.70
C THR A 13 5.65 23.64 -56.41
N SER A 14 5.46 24.09 -55.16
CA SER A 14 4.66 25.22 -54.67
C SER A 14 3.25 25.54 -55.21
N ALA A 15 2.35 25.69 -54.23
CA ALA A 15 1.07 26.41 -54.28
C ALA A 15 -0.07 25.64 -54.94
N GLU A 16 -0.93 25.06 -54.09
CA GLU A 16 -2.39 25.05 -54.15
C GLU A 16 -2.90 23.93 -53.24
N TRP A 17 -4.14 24.02 -52.78
CA TRP A 17 -4.84 23.14 -51.83
C TRP A 17 -4.78 23.54 -50.35
N TYR A 18 -5.47 24.64 -50.01
CA TYR A 18 -6.23 24.69 -48.75
C TYR A 18 -7.54 25.43 -48.97
N LEU A 19 -8.54 24.70 -49.42
CA LEU A 19 -9.95 25.05 -49.24
C LEU A 19 -10.73 23.75 -49.08
N GLN A 20 -11.70 23.81 -48.17
CA GLN A 20 -12.78 22.87 -47.88
C GLN A 20 -12.60 21.84 -46.76
N PHE A 21 -13.70 21.74 -46.00
CA PHE A 21 -14.02 20.94 -44.79
C PHE A 21 -13.58 21.60 -43.46
N ILE A 22 -14.41 21.89 -42.45
CA ILE A 22 -15.80 21.52 -42.13
C ILE A 22 -16.44 22.57 -41.18
N THR A 23 -17.72 22.81 -41.44
CA THR A 23 -18.84 23.32 -40.63
C THR A 23 -18.83 23.11 -39.11
N GLU A 24 -19.28 24.17 -38.42
CA GLU A 24 -20.13 24.25 -37.21
C GLU A 24 -19.79 23.45 -35.93
N ARG A 25 -19.38 24.14 -34.85
CA ARG A 25 -20.20 24.66 -33.72
C ARG A 25 -19.39 24.74 -32.41
N VAL A 26 -19.75 25.72 -31.58
CA VAL A 26 -19.49 25.87 -30.13
C VAL A 26 -18.25 26.67 -29.69
N HIS A 27 -18.55 27.90 -29.24
CA HIS A 27 -17.94 28.70 -28.17
C HIS A 27 -16.42 28.74 -28.00
N SER A 28 -15.91 29.97 -28.13
CA SER A 28 -14.88 30.60 -27.29
C SER A 28 -13.63 31.08 -28.05
N MET A 29 -13.15 32.24 -27.59
CA MET A 29 -11.84 32.85 -27.81
C MET A 29 -11.67 33.68 -29.10
N THR A 30 -12.07 34.95 -28.98
CA THR A 30 -11.50 36.07 -29.74
C THR A 30 -10.00 36.17 -29.43
N ILE A 31 -9.15 35.80 -30.39
CA ILE A 31 -7.71 36.02 -30.36
C ILE A 31 -7.43 37.41 -30.94
N CYS A 32 -6.96 38.36 -30.12
CA CYS A 32 -6.33 39.58 -30.59
C CYS A 32 -4.92 39.24 -31.12
N GLY A 33 -4.78 39.09 -32.43
CA GLY A 33 -3.50 39.02 -33.11
C GLY A 33 -2.88 40.41 -33.28
N VAL A 34 -1.69 40.61 -32.74
CA VAL A 34 -0.83 41.78 -33.05
C VAL A 34 -0.18 41.50 -34.41
N ALA A 35 -0.79 41.99 -35.50
CA ALA A 35 -0.18 41.92 -36.82
C ALA A 35 0.69 43.17 -37.05
N SER A 36 2.00 42.93 -37.09
CA SER A 36 3.04 43.88 -37.50
C SER A 36 2.80 44.38 -38.92
N MET A 37 2.28 45.59 -39.09
CA MET A 37 2.22 46.28 -40.38
C MET A 37 3.54 47.03 -40.63
N LYS A 38 4.38 46.49 -41.52
CA LYS A 38 5.43 47.25 -42.20
C LYS A 38 4.92 47.66 -43.58
N SER A 39 5.06 48.95 -43.87
CA SER A 39 5.18 49.55 -45.20
C SER A 39 3.91 49.64 -46.06
N MET A 40 3.25 50.81 -46.02
CA MET A 40 2.70 51.40 -47.24
C MET A 40 2.57 52.92 -47.10
N TYR A 41 2.91 53.60 -48.20
CA TYR A 41 3.10 55.03 -48.42
C TYR A 41 1.85 55.92 -48.15
N PRO A 42 2.01 57.27 -48.08
CA PRO A 42 1.07 58.15 -47.40
C PRO A 42 -0.08 58.57 -48.31
N VAL A 43 -1.31 58.56 -47.78
CA VAL A 43 -2.43 59.27 -48.40
C VAL A 43 -3.10 60.13 -47.33
N ALA A 44 -2.96 61.44 -47.50
CA ALA A 44 -3.43 62.47 -46.59
C ALA A 44 -4.97 62.57 -46.60
N TRP A 45 -5.64 62.25 -45.49
CA TRP A 45 -7.05 62.58 -45.27
C TRP A 45 -7.29 63.12 -43.85
N LYS A 46 -8.20 64.11 -43.78
CA LYS A 46 -8.33 65.18 -42.78
C LYS A 46 -8.89 64.75 -41.39
N PRO A 47 -8.69 65.55 -40.32
CA PRO A 47 -8.93 65.14 -38.94
C PRO A 47 -10.30 65.61 -38.43
N LYS A 48 -11.36 64.80 -38.50
CA LYS A 48 -12.64 65.14 -37.81
C LYS A 48 -13.43 63.97 -37.19
N TYR A 49 -12.92 62.74 -37.15
CA TYR A 49 -13.67 61.58 -36.61
C TYR A 49 -12.92 60.72 -35.58
N PHE A 50 -11.96 61.29 -34.85
CA PHE A 50 -11.20 60.51 -33.85
C PHE A 50 -11.80 60.54 -32.42
N MET A 51 -12.82 61.37 -32.17
CA MET A 51 -13.36 61.57 -30.82
C MET A 51 -14.68 60.83 -30.52
N LEU A 52 -15.16 59.97 -31.43
CA LEU A 52 -16.41 59.19 -31.24
C LEU A 52 -16.22 57.66 -31.20
N TYR A 53 -14.98 57.18 -31.23
CA TYR A 53 -14.61 55.80 -30.83
C TYR A 53 -13.98 55.77 -29.43
N ALA A 54 -14.23 56.81 -28.65
CA ALA A 54 -14.37 56.64 -27.22
C ALA A 54 -15.62 55.77 -26.95
N VAL A 55 -15.56 54.99 -25.87
CA VAL A 55 -16.70 54.57 -25.03
C VAL A 55 -17.27 53.14 -25.21
N LEU A 56 -17.08 52.40 -26.31
CA LEU A 56 -17.75 51.07 -26.46
C LEU A 56 -16.87 49.80 -26.53
N HIS A 57 -15.54 49.90 -26.39
CA HIS A 57 -14.67 48.72 -26.28
C HIS A 57 -13.73 48.70 -25.07
N VAL A 58 -14.05 49.48 -24.03
CA VAL A 58 -13.70 49.07 -22.67
C VAL A 58 -14.74 48.04 -22.26
N CYS A 59 -14.70 46.87 -22.90
CA CYS A 59 -15.26 45.69 -22.27
C CYS A 59 -14.48 45.58 -20.97
N SER A 60 -15.19 45.67 -19.85
CA SER A 60 -14.66 45.43 -18.51
C SER A 60 -14.07 44.03 -18.48
N LEU A 61 -12.84 43.91 -18.96
CA LEU A 61 -11.92 42.86 -18.58
C LEU A 61 -11.57 43.20 -17.15
N ASP A 62 -12.46 42.87 -16.24
CA ASP A 62 -12.04 42.35 -14.95
C ASP A 62 -11.14 41.15 -15.29
N LEU A 63 -9.84 41.40 -15.56
CA LEU A 63 -8.82 40.44 -15.20
C LEU A 63 -8.94 40.33 -13.69
N ALA A 64 -9.90 39.52 -13.23
CA ALA A 64 -9.89 39.00 -11.90
C ALA A 64 -8.57 38.23 -11.83
N LEU A 65 -7.56 38.86 -11.24
CA LEU A 65 -6.31 38.24 -10.82
C LEU A 65 -6.68 37.21 -9.75
N GLY A 66 -7.26 36.09 -10.22
CA GLY A 66 -7.65 34.98 -9.38
C GLY A 66 -6.40 34.31 -8.86
N GLY A 67 -6.42 33.94 -7.59
CA GLY A 67 -5.35 33.18 -6.99
C GLY A 67 -5.44 31.70 -7.35
N MET A 68 -4.67 30.89 -6.63
CA MET A 68 -4.66 29.44 -6.76
C MET A 68 -5.32 28.78 -5.56
N CYS A 69 -6.08 27.72 -5.82
CA CYS A 69 -6.72 26.87 -4.83
C CYS A 69 -5.95 25.57 -4.65
N TRP A 70 -5.79 25.15 -3.40
CA TRP A 70 -4.95 24.04 -3.00
C TRP A 70 -5.73 23.03 -2.15
N GLY A 71 -5.48 21.75 -2.37
CA GLY A 71 -6.17 20.65 -1.71
C GLY A 71 -5.47 20.14 -0.46
N SER A 72 -4.18 20.44 -0.29
CA SER A 72 -3.43 20.04 0.88
C SER A 72 -2.49 21.12 1.40
N ILE A 73 -2.20 21.05 2.69
CA ILE A 73 -1.25 21.93 3.38
C ILE A 73 -0.26 21.07 4.16
N GLY A 74 1.02 21.25 3.86
CA GLY A 74 2.13 20.58 4.51
C GLY A 74 2.27 20.96 5.98
N LYS A 75 3.11 20.21 6.71
CA LYS A 75 3.40 20.50 8.12
C LYS A 75 4.11 21.84 8.32
N ASN A 76 4.85 22.29 7.32
CA ASN A 76 5.50 23.60 7.21
C ASN A 76 4.51 24.74 6.93
N GLY A 77 3.21 24.45 6.76
CA GLY A 77 2.20 25.45 6.47
C GLY A 77 2.14 25.87 4.99
N LEU A 78 2.90 25.19 4.12
CA LEU A 78 2.92 25.47 2.69
C LEU A 78 1.96 24.54 1.93
N CYS A 79 1.27 25.07 0.94
CA CYS A 79 0.31 24.35 0.15
C CYS A 79 0.94 23.47 -0.91
N LYS A 80 0.28 22.35 -1.16
CA LYS A 80 0.58 21.36 -2.19
C LYS A 80 -0.75 20.88 -2.79
N ASP A 81 -0.69 20.17 -3.91
CA ASP A 81 -1.85 19.65 -4.64
C ASP A 81 -2.78 20.76 -5.14
N LEU A 82 -2.46 21.32 -6.31
CA LEU A 82 -3.26 22.33 -6.98
C LEU A 82 -4.65 21.76 -7.33
N LEU A 83 -5.72 22.46 -6.93
CA LEU A 83 -7.10 22.11 -7.23
C LEU A 83 -7.66 22.94 -8.39
N ALA A 84 -7.38 24.24 -8.39
CA ALA A 84 -7.86 25.19 -9.40
C ALA A 84 -6.94 26.40 -9.48
N GLU A 85 -6.82 26.97 -10.68
CA GLU A 85 -6.08 28.21 -10.97
C GLU A 85 -7.07 29.33 -11.31
N ARG A 86 -6.62 30.59 -11.17
CA ARG A 86 -7.40 31.78 -11.51
C ARG A 86 -8.77 31.85 -10.83
N VAL A 87 -8.83 31.44 -9.57
CA VAL A 87 -10.05 31.47 -8.75
C VAL A 87 -9.94 32.48 -7.62
N SER A 88 -11.04 33.15 -7.31
CA SER A 88 -11.12 33.98 -6.12
C SER A 88 -11.02 33.12 -4.86
N LYS A 89 -10.71 33.77 -3.72
CA LYS A 89 -10.68 33.07 -2.44
C LYS A 89 -12.03 32.42 -2.10
N ASP A 90 -13.12 33.14 -2.36
CA ASP A 90 -14.48 32.66 -2.06
C ASP A 90 -14.82 31.44 -2.93
N GLN A 91 -14.52 31.51 -4.24
CA GLN A 91 -14.70 30.37 -5.15
C GLN A 91 -13.88 29.15 -4.70
N CYS A 92 -12.61 29.35 -4.31
CA CYS A 92 -11.79 28.26 -3.78
C CYS A 92 -12.37 27.64 -2.51
N CYS A 93 -12.89 28.47 -1.60
CA CYS A 93 -13.45 27.98 -0.35
C CYS A 93 -14.82 27.32 -0.50
N GLU A 94 -15.61 27.75 -1.49
CA GLU A 94 -16.82 27.04 -1.93
C GLU A 94 -16.49 25.68 -2.56
N LEU A 95 -15.48 25.64 -3.45
CA LEU A 95 -14.97 24.40 -4.03
C LEU A 95 -14.47 23.42 -2.96
N GLY A 96 -13.85 23.93 -1.90
CA GLY A 96 -13.40 23.14 -0.75
C GLY A 96 -14.49 22.68 0.19
N GLY A 97 -15.66 23.31 0.17
CA GLY A 97 -16.80 23.03 1.03
C GLY A 97 -16.44 22.91 2.51
N THR A 98 -16.56 21.69 3.04
CA THR A 98 -16.35 21.36 4.46
C THR A 98 -14.93 20.86 4.77
N SER A 99 -14.01 20.89 3.80
CA SER A 99 -12.64 20.39 3.97
C SER A 99 -11.75 21.34 4.79
N VAL A 100 -10.95 20.77 5.71
CA VAL A 100 -9.93 21.52 6.48
C VAL A 100 -8.64 21.77 5.71
N SER A 101 -8.40 21.01 4.64
CA SER A 101 -7.13 21.08 3.91
C SER A 101 -7.17 22.10 2.77
N THR A 102 -8.37 22.51 2.34
CA THR A 102 -8.52 23.50 1.28
C THR A 102 -7.98 24.85 1.71
N SER A 103 -7.12 25.41 0.86
CA SER A 103 -6.38 26.62 1.14
C SER A 103 -6.21 27.42 -0.15
N TRP A 104 -6.00 28.73 -0.04
CA TRP A 104 -5.90 29.65 -1.16
C TRP A 104 -4.65 30.53 -1.05
N SER A 105 -4.01 30.79 -2.19
CA SER A 105 -2.90 31.73 -2.32
C SER A 105 -3.25 32.83 -3.32
N PRO A 106 -2.93 34.11 -3.05
CA PRO A 106 -3.23 35.23 -3.94
C PRO A 106 -2.40 35.26 -5.22
N THR A 107 -1.25 34.58 -5.22
CA THR A 107 -0.37 34.51 -6.38
C THR A 107 -0.94 33.55 -7.41
N ASP A 108 -1.05 33.99 -8.66
CA ASP A 108 -1.16 33.13 -9.84
C ASP A 108 0.26 32.84 -10.33
N LEU A 109 0.65 31.57 -10.37
CA LEU A 109 2.00 31.16 -10.78
C LEU A 109 1.92 30.55 -12.17
N ASP A 110 2.89 30.89 -13.04
CA ASP A 110 2.98 30.22 -14.33
C ASP A 110 3.33 28.72 -14.18
N SER A 111 3.15 27.97 -15.26
CA SER A 111 3.38 26.53 -15.27
C SER A 111 4.83 26.15 -14.92
N GLY A 112 5.80 27.03 -15.21
CA GLY A 112 7.21 26.83 -14.87
C GLY A 112 7.46 26.97 -13.37
N ALA A 113 6.96 28.04 -12.76
CA ALA A 113 7.04 28.28 -11.33
C ALA A 113 6.32 27.18 -10.54
N LEU A 114 5.14 26.73 -10.99
CA LEU A 114 4.44 25.59 -10.40
C LEU A 114 5.27 24.30 -10.42
N PHE A 115 5.97 24.03 -11.53
CA PHE A 115 6.90 22.90 -11.64
C PHE A 115 8.05 23.02 -10.62
N PHE A 116 8.69 24.19 -10.53
CA PHE A 116 9.77 24.41 -9.57
C PHE A 116 9.29 24.24 -8.12
N TRP A 117 8.12 24.78 -7.76
CA TRP A 117 7.58 24.66 -6.41
C TRP A 117 7.09 23.26 -6.04
N SER A 118 6.57 22.50 -7.01
CA SER A 118 6.10 21.13 -6.78
C SER A 118 7.24 20.12 -6.70
N VAL A 119 8.33 20.33 -7.45
CA VAL A 119 9.44 19.38 -7.56
C VAL A 119 10.62 19.75 -6.66
N LEU A 120 10.97 21.03 -6.57
CA LEU A 120 12.18 21.51 -5.88
C LEU A 120 11.86 22.41 -4.67
N GLY A 121 10.63 22.90 -4.54
CA GLY A 121 10.19 23.77 -3.46
C GLY A 121 9.50 23.05 -2.30
N ASP A 122 9.53 23.67 -1.13
CA ASP A 122 8.85 23.17 0.08
C ASP A 122 7.31 23.32 0.04
N GLY A 123 6.77 23.90 -1.04
CA GLY A 123 5.36 24.27 -1.27
C GLY A 123 5.15 25.78 -1.33
N ILE A 124 3.91 26.23 -1.52
CA ILE A 124 3.59 27.66 -1.72
C ILE A 124 2.91 28.26 -0.48
N PRO A 125 3.26 29.50 -0.06
CA PRO A 125 2.57 30.19 1.03
C PRO A 125 1.08 30.37 0.72
N CYS A 126 0.22 29.98 1.65
CA CYS A 126 -1.22 29.98 1.43
C CYS A 126 -1.99 30.14 2.74
N THR A 127 -3.26 30.49 2.63
CA THR A 127 -4.19 30.66 3.76
C THR A 127 -5.29 29.63 3.71
N ARG A 128 -5.61 29.00 4.84
CA ARG A 128 -6.69 28.01 4.92
C ARG A 128 -8.05 28.68 4.70
N CYS A 129 -8.95 27.98 4.05
CA CYS A 129 -10.34 28.41 3.92
C CYS A 129 -11.09 28.33 5.25
N LYS A 130 -10.92 27.23 6.00
CA LYS A 130 -11.54 27.04 7.31
C LYS A 130 -10.56 27.42 8.43
N GLY A 131 -10.94 28.42 9.24
CA GLY A 131 -10.18 28.87 10.42
C GLY A 131 -10.58 28.17 11.72
N SER A 132 -11.74 27.50 11.75
CA SER A 132 -12.27 26.79 12.92
C SER A 132 -12.82 25.42 12.51
N CYS A 133 -13.31 24.65 13.48
CA CYS A 133 -14.03 23.39 13.22
C CYS A 133 -15.51 23.57 12.89
N THR A 134 -16.00 24.82 12.76
CA THR A 134 -17.38 25.10 12.36
C THR A 134 -17.57 24.70 10.90
N ASP A 135 -18.64 23.94 10.60
CA ASP A 135 -18.98 23.44 9.26
C ASP A 135 -17.86 22.61 8.60
N VAL A 136 -17.10 21.88 9.42
CA VAL A 136 -16.05 20.97 8.97
C VAL A 136 -16.53 19.52 9.07
N GLU A 137 -16.38 18.77 7.98
CA GLU A 137 -16.68 17.35 7.93
C GLU A 137 -15.41 16.53 7.64
N CYS A 138 -14.99 15.74 8.62
CA CYS A 138 -13.75 14.96 8.53
C CYS A 138 -13.93 13.55 7.94
N GLY A 139 -15.17 13.15 7.63
CA GLY A 139 -15.54 11.78 7.25
C GLY A 139 -15.60 10.81 8.45
N ALA A 140 -16.01 9.57 8.17
CA ALA A 140 -16.30 8.58 9.20
C ALA A 140 -15.11 8.28 10.13
N GLY A 141 -15.38 8.22 11.44
CA GLY A 141 -14.39 7.87 12.46
C GLY A 141 -13.30 8.93 12.68
N LYS A 142 -13.50 10.15 12.18
CA LYS A 142 -12.62 11.30 12.43
C LYS A 142 -13.41 12.43 13.09
N ALA A 143 -12.71 13.24 13.89
CA ALA A 143 -13.26 14.42 14.53
C ALA A 143 -12.38 15.62 14.22
N CYS A 144 -12.99 16.78 14.01
CA CYS A 144 -12.26 18.03 13.92
C CYS A 144 -11.86 18.50 15.31
N VAL A 145 -10.59 18.86 15.48
CA VAL A 145 -10.08 19.50 16.70
C VAL A 145 -9.20 20.69 16.34
N MET A 146 -9.25 21.73 17.16
CA MET A 146 -8.29 22.83 17.06
C MET A 146 -6.96 22.38 17.66
N ARG A 147 -5.88 22.43 16.87
CA ARG A 147 -4.51 22.18 17.32
C ARG A 147 -3.57 23.26 16.81
N SER A 148 -2.84 23.88 17.72
CA SER A 148 -1.91 24.98 17.40
C SER A 148 -2.60 26.07 16.57
N GLY A 149 -3.81 26.47 16.96
CA GLY A 149 -4.59 27.51 16.28
C GLY A 149 -5.19 27.12 14.92
N SER A 150 -5.14 25.85 14.51
CA SER A 150 -5.69 25.40 13.20
C SER A 150 -6.63 24.19 13.33
N PRO A 151 -7.72 24.12 12.54
CA PRO A 151 -8.61 22.97 12.54
C PRO A 151 -7.92 21.77 11.87
N LYS A 152 -7.94 20.61 12.54
CA LYS A 152 -7.36 19.37 12.03
C LYS A 152 -8.31 18.21 12.25
N CYS A 153 -8.51 17.42 11.20
CA CYS A 153 -9.22 16.16 11.26
C CYS A 153 -8.34 15.06 11.86
N ILE A 154 -8.67 14.57 13.05
CA ILE A 154 -7.95 13.49 13.73
C ILE A 154 -8.77 12.21 13.77
N CYS A 155 -8.10 11.06 13.75
CA CYS A 155 -8.75 9.77 13.95
C CYS A 155 -9.33 9.65 15.36
N SER A 156 -10.64 9.59 15.44
CA SER A 156 -11.44 9.50 16.66
C SER A 156 -12.53 8.42 16.47
N PRO A 157 -12.15 7.14 16.41
CA PRO A 157 -13.13 6.06 16.32
C PRO A 157 -14.02 6.05 17.57
N ASN A 158 -15.30 5.71 17.40
CA ASN A 158 -16.22 5.51 18.52
C ASN A 158 -15.73 4.34 19.38
N CYS A 159 -15.26 4.66 20.59
CA CYS A 159 -14.74 3.70 21.56
C CYS A 159 -15.50 3.78 22.91
N LYS A 160 -16.79 4.13 22.86
CA LYS A 160 -17.64 4.22 24.05
C LYS A 160 -17.84 2.84 24.69
N ARG A 161 -18.15 2.81 25.99
CA ARG A 161 -18.19 1.58 26.82
C ARG A 161 -19.27 0.58 26.37
N HIS A 162 -20.33 1.03 25.72
CA HIS A 162 -21.49 0.20 25.35
C HIS A 162 -21.20 -0.83 24.24
N ASP A 163 -20.11 -0.70 23.48
CA ASP A 163 -19.74 -1.69 22.46
C ASP A 163 -18.87 -2.86 23.02
N GLY A 164 -18.58 -2.88 24.32
CA GLY A 164 -17.66 -3.87 24.91
C GLY A 164 -16.18 -3.72 24.50
N LEU A 165 -15.83 -2.72 23.68
CA LEU A 165 -14.48 -2.52 23.14
C LEU A 165 -13.41 -2.06 24.16
N ARG A 166 -13.82 -1.48 25.30
CA ARG A 166 -12.90 -1.11 26.40
C ARG A 166 -12.66 -2.25 27.39
N ALA A 167 -13.56 -3.23 27.47
CA ALA A 167 -13.49 -4.32 28.43
C ALA A 167 -12.78 -5.58 27.89
N LYS A 168 -12.60 -5.69 26.56
CA LYS A 168 -12.11 -6.92 25.89
C LYS A 168 -10.57 -7.12 25.88
N GLY A 169 -9.83 -6.39 26.71
CA GLY A 169 -8.38 -6.58 26.84
C GLY A 169 -7.58 -6.33 25.55
N PRO A 170 -6.35 -6.88 25.43
CA PRO A 170 -5.55 -6.77 24.22
C PRO A 170 -6.15 -7.56 23.05
N VAL A 171 -5.76 -7.21 21.83
CA VAL A 171 -6.17 -7.89 20.59
C VAL A 171 -4.99 -8.10 19.66
N CYS A 172 -4.99 -9.20 18.91
CA CYS A 172 -4.06 -9.42 17.81
C CYS A 172 -4.68 -8.87 16.52
N GLY A 173 -3.97 -8.00 15.82
CA GLY A 173 -4.42 -7.49 14.52
C GLY A 173 -4.17 -8.48 13.39
N THR A 174 -4.89 -8.33 12.28
CA THR A 174 -4.62 -9.04 11.01
C THR A 174 -3.23 -8.78 10.46
N ASP A 175 -2.54 -7.79 11.02
CA ASP A 175 -1.17 -7.44 10.67
C ASP A 175 -0.11 -8.10 11.56
N GLY A 176 -0.49 -9.08 12.39
CA GLY A 176 0.39 -9.84 13.29
C GLY A 176 0.89 -9.03 14.49
N VAL A 177 0.32 -7.85 14.75
CA VAL A 177 0.74 -6.97 15.85
C VAL A 177 -0.26 -7.01 17.00
N SER A 178 0.26 -7.10 18.22
CA SER A 178 -0.53 -6.97 19.44
C SER A 178 -0.89 -5.52 19.72
N TYR A 179 -2.19 -5.24 19.90
CA TYR A 179 -2.70 -3.93 20.30
C TYR A 179 -3.23 -3.99 21.71
N LYS A 180 -2.95 -2.94 22.50
CA LYS A 180 -3.45 -2.81 23.88
C LYS A 180 -4.98 -2.87 23.98
N SER A 181 -5.70 -2.53 22.90
CA SER A 181 -7.15 -2.67 22.81
C SER A 181 -7.64 -2.56 21.35
N HIS A 182 -8.88 -2.99 21.12
CA HIS A 182 -9.57 -2.82 19.84
C HIS A 182 -9.61 -1.33 19.40
N CYS A 183 -9.77 -0.40 20.34
CA CYS A 183 -9.78 1.03 20.03
C CYS A 183 -8.43 1.51 19.48
N ARG A 184 -7.32 1.01 20.05
CA ARG A 184 -5.97 1.34 19.58
C ARG A 184 -5.72 0.81 18.17
N LEU A 185 -6.23 -0.39 17.86
CA LEU A 185 -6.20 -0.96 16.52
C LEU A 185 -6.98 -0.09 15.53
N LYS A 186 -8.26 0.22 15.81
CA LYS A 186 -9.10 1.10 14.96
C LYS A 186 -8.47 2.46 14.73
N LYS A 187 -7.85 3.05 15.77
CA LYS A 187 -7.13 4.32 15.65
C LYS A 187 -5.91 4.19 14.73
N ARG A 188 -5.17 3.07 14.78
CA ARG A 188 -4.05 2.82 13.86
C ARG A 188 -4.55 2.65 12.43
N SER A 189 -5.53 1.79 12.20
CA SER A 189 -6.18 1.58 10.89
C SER A 189 -6.58 2.91 10.23
N CYS A 190 -7.27 3.79 10.98
CA CYS A 190 -7.61 5.13 10.48
C CYS A 190 -6.39 5.99 10.14
N ARG A 191 -5.33 5.97 10.97
CA ARG A 191 -4.13 6.79 10.75
C ARG A 191 -3.30 6.33 9.57
N THR A 192 -3.25 5.02 9.32
CA THR A 192 -2.53 4.42 8.19
C THR A 192 -3.39 4.29 6.94
N ARG A 193 -4.68 4.65 7.01
CA ARG A 193 -5.68 4.42 5.96
C ARG A 193 -5.78 2.95 5.52
N ASP A 194 -5.44 2.04 6.44
CA ASP A 194 -5.46 0.60 6.19
C ASP A 194 -6.78 0.05 6.71
N GLN A 195 -7.75 -0.11 5.80
CA GLN A 195 -9.06 -0.66 6.11
C GLN A 195 -9.02 -2.18 6.33
N SER A 196 -7.95 -2.87 5.90
CA SER A 196 -7.77 -4.30 6.09
C SER A 196 -7.29 -4.66 7.51
N LEU A 197 -6.71 -3.68 8.23
CA LEU A 197 -6.30 -3.83 9.62
C LEU A 197 -7.53 -3.96 10.55
N THR A 198 -7.83 -5.20 10.88
CA THR A 198 -8.95 -5.59 11.76
C THR A 198 -8.45 -6.51 12.86
N VAL A 199 -9.33 -6.89 13.81
CA VAL A 199 -8.97 -7.86 14.85
C VAL A 199 -8.94 -9.25 14.22
N ALA A 200 -7.80 -9.94 14.31
CA ALA A 200 -7.69 -11.34 13.93
C ALA A 200 -8.27 -12.25 15.04
N TYR A 201 -7.87 -12.01 16.29
CA TYR A 201 -8.40 -12.68 17.47
C TYR A 201 -8.16 -11.86 18.76
N HIS A 202 -8.84 -12.23 19.83
CA HIS A 202 -8.71 -11.60 21.15
C HIS A 202 -7.48 -12.11 21.89
N GLY A 203 -6.84 -11.24 22.69
CA GLY A 203 -5.58 -11.53 23.37
C GLY A 203 -4.36 -10.94 22.65
N LEU A 204 -3.17 -11.22 23.16
CA LEU A 204 -1.91 -10.89 22.48
C LEU A 204 -1.67 -11.86 21.34
N CYS A 205 -0.96 -11.44 20.29
CA CYS A 205 -0.52 -12.34 19.24
C CYS A 205 0.34 -13.46 19.82
N GLN A 206 0.06 -14.70 19.41
CA GLN A 206 0.75 -15.91 19.83
C GLN A 206 1.68 -16.42 18.71
N ASN A 207 2.49 -17.43 19.04
CA ASN A 207 3.38 -18.15 18.10
C ASN A 207 2.96 -19.62 17.92
N SER A 208 1.74 -19.96 18.34
CA SER A 208 1.10 -21.26 18.17
C SER A 208 -0.41 -21.10 18.32
N CYS A 209 -1.17 -22.03 17.73
CA CYS A 209 -2.63 -22.12 17.83
C CYS A 209 -3.12 -22.66 19.18
N ASP A 210 -2.26 -23.24 20.02
CA ASP A 210 -2.66 -23.90 21.28
C ASP A 210 -3.42 -22.97 22.25
N LYS A 211 -3.15 -21.66 22.18
CA LYS A 211 -3.75 -20.63 23.03
C LYS A 211 -4.62 -19.64 22.26
N VAL A 212 -4.96 -19.94 21.00
CA VAL A 212 -5.72 -19.05 20.13
C VAL A 212 -7.14 -19.56 19.98
N SER A 213 -8.10 -18.76 20.43
CA SER A 213 -9.53 -19.01 20.20
C SER A 213 -10.02 -18.10 19.09
N CYS A 214 -10.37 -18.70 17.96
CA CYS A 214 -10.82 -17.96 16.79
C CYS A 214 -12.31 -17.58 16.91
N PRO A 215 -12.68 -16.34 16.50
CA PRO A 215 -14.07 -15.91 16.54
C PRO A 215 -14.92 -16.64 15.49
N GLU A 216 -16.24 -16.67 15.70
CA GLU A 216 -17.23 -17.13 14.71
C GLU A 216 -17.04 -18.58 14.23
N GLY A 217 -16.43 -19.45 15.06
CA GLY A 217 -16.19 -20.85 14.70
C GLY A 217 -15.13 -21.05 13.61
N LYS A 218 -14.32 -20.02 13.33
CA LYS A 218 -13.15 -20.12 12.44
C LYS A 218 -12.11 -21.08 13.02
N TYR A 219 -11.27 -21.62 12.15
CA TYR A 219 -10.17 -22.51 12.53
C TYR A 219 -8.89 -21.70 12.68
N CYS A 220 -8.05 -22.11 13.63
CA CYS A 220 -6.71 -21.55 13.78
C CYS A 220 -5.74 -22.32 12.89
N LEU A 221 -5.08 -21.62 11.97
CA LEU A 221 -4.07 -22.14 11.07
C LEU A 221 -2.74 -21.41 11.28
N GLN A 222 -1.66 -22.14 11.54
CA GLN A 222 -0.32 -21.56 11.62
C GLN A 222 0.33 -21.47 10.24
N ASP A 223 0.97 -20.34 9.96
CA ASP A 223 1.77 -20.16 8.76
C ASP A 223 3.19 -20.71 8.92
N GLN A 224 4.03 -20.51 7.90
CA GLN A 224 5.40 -20.97 7.88
C GLN A 224 6.32 -20.30 8.91
N ASN A 225 5.91 -19.17 9.49
CA ASN A 225 6.61 -18.47 10.57
C ASN A 225 6.04 -18.83 11.96
N LEU A 226 5.14 -19.83 12.02
CA LEU A 226 4.36 -20.22 13.20
C LEU A 226 3.41 -19.13 13.71
N MET A 227 3.06 -18.15 12.86
CA MET A 227 2.07 -17.14 13.22
C MET A 227 0.67 -17.74 13.06
N PRO A 228 -0.19 -17.67 14.10
CA PRO A 228 -1.57 -18.14 14.02
C PRO A 228 -2.47 -17.18 13.23
N HIS A 229 -3.30 -17.75 12.36
CA HIS A 229 -4.29 -17.04 11.56
C HIS A 229 -5.67 -17.68 11.74
N CYS A 230 -6.68 -16.88 12.03
CA CYS A 230 -8.06 -17.35 12.12
C CYS A 230 -8.72 -17.31 10.75
N VAL A 231 -8.99 -18.49 10.17
CA VAL A 231 -9.47 -18.63 8.79
C VAL A 231 -10.75 -19.46 8.72
N GLN A 232 -11.55 -19.20 7.69
CA GLN A 232 -12.67 -20.06 7.34
C GLN A 232 -12.16 -21.20 6.46
N CYS A 233 -12.28 -22.45 6.94
CA CYS A 233 -11.93 -23.60 6.11
C CYS A 233 -12.96 -23.81 5.00
N ALA A 234 -12.51 -24.39 3.88
CA ALA A 234 -13.40 -24.84 2.83
C ALA A 234 -14.40 -25.85 3.41
N THR A 235 -15.69 -25.63 3.14
CA THR A 235 -16.78 -26.52 3.56
C THR A 235 -17.15 -27.53 2.47
N TYR A 236 -16.78 -27.24 1.22
CA TYR A 236 -17.08 -28.05 0.07
C TYR A 236 -15.87 -28.17 -0.86
N CYS A 237 -15.54 -29.40 -1.21
CA CYS A 237 -14.59 -29.72 -2.26
C CYS A 237 -15.29 -30.57 -3.33
N PRO A 238 -15.25 -30.18 -4.61
CA PRO A 238 -15.80 -30.99 -5.68
C PRO A 238 -15.15 -32.39 -5.70
N PRO A 239 -15.92 -33.46 -5.94
CA PRO A 239 -15.40 -34.82 -5.92
C PRO A 239 -14.23 -34.97 -6.90
N GLY A 240 -13.10 -35.48 -6.39
CA GLY A 240 -11.89 -35.69 -7.16
C GLY A 240 -11.94 -37.00 -7.95
N MET A 241 -12.76 -37.08 -9.00
CA MET A 241 -12.99 -38.35 -9.72
C MET A 241 -11.84 -38.77 -10.66
N LEU A 242 -10.86 -37.91 -10.91
CA LEU A 242 -9.75 -38.19 -11.84
C LEU A 242 -8.45 -38.54 -11.09
N PRO A 243 -7.76 -39.64 -11.44
CA PRO A 243 -6.46 -39.99 -10.84
C PRO A 243 -5.39 -38.89 -10.98
N SER A 244 -5.47 -38.07 -12.03
CA SER A 244 -4.57 -36.94 -12.28
C SER A 244 -4.70 -35.80 -11.25
N LYS A 245 -5.80 -35.74 -10.49
CA LYS A 245 -6.03 -34.76 -9.42
C LYS A 245 -5.47 -35.19 -8.08
N LEU A 246 -5.14 -36.48 -7.91
CA LEU A 246 -4.62 -37.03 -6.65
C LEU A 246 -3.29 -36.35 -6.27
N VAL A 247 -3.09 -36.15 -4.98
CA VAL A 247 -1.83 -35.64 -4.43
C VAL A 247 -1.44 -36.43 -3.19
N CYS A 248 -0.14 -36.68 -3.03
CA CYS A 248 0.42 -37.22 -1.81
C CYS A 248 0.80 -36.05 -0.89
N GLY A 249 0.25 -36.02 0.33
CA GLY A 249 0.66 -35.08 1.36
C GLY A 249 1.98 -35.50 2.00
N SER A 250 2.68 -34.54 2.58
CA SER A 250 3.87 -34.76 3.43
C SER A 250 3.57 -35.62 4.66
N ASP A 251 2.33 -35.62 5.13
CA ASP A 251 1.82 -36.54 6.15
C ASP A 251 1.75 -38.01 5.67
N GLY A 252 2.02 -38.28 4.39
CA GLY A 252 1.95 -39.61 3.77
C GLY A 252 0.54 -40.07 3.42
N ARG A 253 -0.44 -39.17 3.47
CA ARG A 253 -1.83 -39.48 3.09
C ARG A 253 -2.07 -39.07 1.64
N THR A 254 -2.84 -39.89 0.92
CA THR A 254 -3.30 -39.53 -0.43
C THR A 254 -4.60 -38.75 -0.34
N TYR A 255 -4.64 -37.59 -0.97
CA TYR A 255 -5.82 -36.73 -1.04
C TYR A 255 -6.43 -36.75 -2.44
N GLN A 256 -7.76 -36.69 -2.50
CA GLN A 256 -8.52 -36.75 -3.76
C GLN A 256 -8.25 -35.55 -4.69
N SER A 257 -7.92 -34.40 -4.11
CA SER A 257 -7.50 -33.21 -4.83
C SER A 257 -6.74 -32.26 -3.91
N THR A 258 -6.12 -31.22 -4.48
CA THR A 258 -5.53 -30.13 -3.70
C THR A 258 -6.54 -29.43 -2.79
N CYS A 259 -7.84 -29.40 -3.13
CA CYS A 259 -8.88 -28.85 -2.25
C CYS A 259 -8.99 -29.67 -0.97
N HIS A 260 -9.15 -30.99 -1.09
CA HIS A 260 -9.29 -31.89 0.06
C HIS A 260 -8.05 -31.86 0.97
N LEU A 261 -6.85 -31.71 0.40
CA LEU A 261 -5.64 -31.53 1.18
C LEU A 261 -5.64 -30.20 1.95
N ARG A 262 -6.06 -29.10 1.33
CA ARG A 262 -6.15 -27.79 1.99
C ARG A 262 -7.23 -27.77 3.08
N GLU A 263 -8.36 -28.42 2.84
CA GLU A 263 -9.41 -28.61 3.86
C GLU A 263 -8.85 -29.36 5.08
N ALA A 264 -8.17 -30.48 4.86
CA ALA A 264 -7.55 -31.26 5.93
C ALA A 264 -6.48 -30.46 6.69
N ALA A 265 -5.60 -29.76 5.97
CA ALA A 265 -4.57 -28.90 6.57
C ALA A 265 -5.20 -27.78 7.42
N CYS A 266 -6.27 -27.17 6.93
CA CYS A 266 -6.99 -26.12 7.64
C CYS A 266 -7.63 -26.62 8.94
N ARG A 267 -8.23 -27.82 8.93
CA ARG A 267 -8.81 -28.45 10.13
C ARG A 267 -7.76 -28.88 11.15
N VAL A 268 -6.61 -29.35 10.68
CA VAL A 268 -5.47 -29.72 11.55
C VAL A 268 -4.79 -28.47 12.14
N GLY A 269 -4.91 -27.32 11.48
CA GLY A 269 -4.34 -26.06 11.95
C GLY A 269 -2.87 -25.87 11.60
N LYS A 270 -2.31 -26.69 10.71
CA LYS A 270 -0.97 -26.53 10.13
C LYS A 270 -0.97 -26.92 8.66
N ALA A 271 -0.14 -26.26 7.85
CA ALA A 271 0.04 -26.62 6.46
C ALA A 271 0.47 -28.10 6.32
N ILE A 272 -0.18 -28.81 5.38
CA ILE A 272 0.24 -30.13 4.89
C ILE A 272 0.78 -29.90 3.47
N PRO A 273 2.09 -29.67 3.28
CA PRO A 273 2.65 -29.53 1.95
C PRO A 273 2.36 -30.75 1.07
N ILE A 274 2.15 -30.52 -0.22
CA ILE A 274 2.14 -31.60 -1.21
C ILE A 274 3.56 -32.16 -1.31
N ALA A 275 3.71 -33.44 -1.03
CA ALA A 275 4.96 -34.16 -1.24
C ALA A 275 5.22 -34.36 -2.73
N TYR A 276 4.24 -34.88 -3.47
CA TYR A 276 4.31 -35.05 -4.92
C TYR A 276 2.91 -35.30 -5.49
N LYS A 277 2.76 -35.17 -6.82
CA LYS A 277 1.49 -35.47 -7.49
C LYS A 277 1.25 -36.98 -7.61
N GLY A 278 -0.02 -37.38 -7.56
CA GLY A 278 -0.44 -38.78 -7.59
C GLY A 278 -0.68 -39.38 -6.19
N ARG A 279 -0.77 -40.70 -6.13
CA ARG A 279 -0.96 -41.45 -4.88
C ARG A 279 0.36 -41.59 -4.11
N CYS A 280 0.28 -41.65 -2.79
CA CYS A 280 1.45 -41.97 -1.97
C CYS A 280 1.94 -43.41 -2.23
N LYS A 281 3.25 -43.59 -2.37
CA LYS A 281 3.92 -44.90 -2.47
C LYS A 281 4.49 -45.29 -1.10
N LYS A 282 4.34 -46.56 -0.68
CA LYS A 282 4.77 -47.03 0.65
C LYS A 282 6.28 -46.87 0.93
N SER A 283 7.11 -47.06 -0.08
CA SER A 283 8.58 -46.90 0.00
C SER A 283 9.07 -45.78 -0.92
N ALA A 284 8.35 -44.66 -0.94
CA ALA A 284 8.74 -43.51 -1.75
C ALA A 284 10.09 -42.95 -1.27
N THR A 285 11.01 -42.76 -2.19
CA THR A 285 12.28 -42.02 -2.02
C THR A 285 12.49 -41.06 -3.19
N CYS A 286 13.44 -40.14 -3.09
CA CYS A 286 13.77 -39.22 -4.19
C CYS A 286 14.27 -39.94 -5.45
N ALA A 287 14.74 -41.19 -5.35
CA ALA A 287 15.10 -42.01 -6.51
C ALA A 287 13.86 -42.57 -7.25
N THR A 288 12.74 -42.77 -6.55
CA THR A 288 11.52 -43.40 -7.09
C THR A 288 10.39 -42.42 -7.44
N VAL A 289 10.54 -41.16 -7.04
CA VAL A 289 9.58 -40.08 -7.26
C VAL A 289 10.11 -39.13 -8.31
N SER A 290 9.36 -38.97 -9.41
CA SER A 290 9.68 -38.02 -10.47
C SER A 290 8.96 -36.70 -10.20
N CYS A 291 9.73 -35.66 -9.89
CA CYS A 291 9.20 -34.31 -9.66
C CYS A 291 8.84 -33.60 -10.98
N LYS A 292 8.02 -32.53 -10.88
CA LYS A 292 7.75 -31.55 -11.96
C LYS A 292 9.07 -31.10 -12.62
N GLY A 293 9.08 -30.80 -13.92
CA GLY A 293 10.21 -30.07 -14.54
C GLY A 293 10.51 -28.78 -13.76
N GLY A 294 11.77 -28.58 -13.40
CA GLY A 294 12.22 -27.45 -12.56
C GLY A 294 12.02 -27.61 -11.05
N GLN A 295 11.51 -28.76 -10.58
CA GLN A 295 11.42 -29.06 -9.14
C GLN A 295 12.59 -29.94 -8.69
N LYS A 296 13.08 -29.70 -7.47
CA LYS A 296 14.07 -30.54 -6.79
C LYS A 296 13.34 -31.45 -5.78
N CYS A 297 13.84 -32.67 -5.61
CA CYS A 297 13.38 -33.56 -4.55
C CYS A 297 14.20 -33.34 -3.28
N LEU A 298 13.53 -33.04 -2.17
CA LEU A 298 14.13 -32.95 -0.83
C LEU A 298 13.71 -34.13 0.02
N VAL A 299 14.57 -34.55 0.95
CA VAL A 299 14.31 -35.66 1.86
C VAL A 299 13.92 -35.14 3.24
N GLU A 300 12.78 -35.59 3.77
CA GLU A 300 12.37 -35.32 5.15
C GLU A 300 13.15 -36.17 6.15
N LYS A 301 13.16 -35.77 7.44
CA LYS A 301 13.75 -36.59 8.53
C LYS A 301 13.16 -38.02 8.60
N SER A 302 11.91 -38.19 8.15
CA SER A 302 11.21 -39.48 8.07
C SER A 302 11.66 -40.35 6.88
N GLY A 303 12.56 -39.86 6.01
CA GLY A 303 12.98 -40.49 4.77
C GLY A 303 12.05 -40.25 3.58
N ARG A 304 10.92 -39.55 3.76
CA ARG A 304 9.94 -39.29 2.69
C ARG A 304 10.41 -38.20 1.73
N PRO A 305 10.13 -38.34 0.41
CA PRO A 305 10.49 -37.34 -0.59
C PRO A 305 9.45 -36.22 -0.68
N ARG A 306 9.92 -35.00 -0.88
CA ARG A 306 9.10 -33.80 -1.10
C ARG A 306 9.63 -33.03 -2.32
N CYS A 307 8.82 -32.93 -3.37
CA CYS A 307 9.12 -32.15 -4.57
C CYS A 307 8.82 -30.67 -4.33
N VAL A 308 9.82 -29.81 -4.46
CA VAL A 308 9.71 -28.37 -4.23
C VAL A 308 10.33 -27.57 -5.38
N THR A 309 9.92 -26.31 -5.51
CA THR A 309 10.50 -25.38 -6.50
C THR A 309 11.58 -24.54 -5.81
N CYS A 310 12.83 -24.67 -6.25
CA CYS A 310 14.00 -24.04 -5.63
C CYS A 310 14.48 -22.76 -6.36
N ASN A 311 13.55 -21.95 -6.87
CA ASN A 311 13.86 -20.72 -7.61
C ASN A 311 13.21 -19.49 -6.96
N LEU A 312 13.31 -19.39 -5.63
CA LEU A 312 12.70 -18.29 -4.88
C LEU A 312 13.78 -17.21 -4.63
N PRO A 313 13.67 -16.01 -5.24
CA PRO A 313 14.55 -14.90 -4.90
C PRO A 313 14.23 -14.40 -3.49
N CYS A 314 15.20 -14.45 -2.59
CA CYS A 314 15.04 -13.96 -1.22
C CYS A 314 15.42 -12.47 -1.15
N PRO A 315 14.56 -11.60 -0.60
CA PRO A 315 14.89 -10.19 -0.43
C PRO A 315 16.01 -10.02 0.61
N GLU A 316 17.04 -9.26 0.25
CA GLU A 316 18.12 -8.89 1.18
C GLU A 316 17.62 -7.92 2.25
N PRO A 317 18.19 -7.95 3.47
CA PRO A 317 17.91 -6.95 4.50
C PRO A 317 18.51 -5.61 4.07
N GLU A 318 17.68 -4.63 3.70
CA GLU A 318 18.19 -3.27 3.46
C GLU A 318 18.81 -2.70 4.74
N THR A 319 20.01 -2.13 4.61
CA THR A 319 20.83 -1.51 5.67
C THR A 319 20.25 -0.19 6.22
N SER A 320 19.02 0.16 5.87
CA SER A 320 18.48 1.52 6.03
C SER A 320 17.15 1.54 6.78
N GLY A 321 17.14 1.25 8.09
CA GLY A 321 16.14 1.72 9.08
C GLY A 321 14.64 1.40 8.88
N GLY A 322 14.24 0.80 7.76
CA GLY A 322 12.88 0.40 7.47
C GLY A 322 12.59 -0.95 8.09
N LYS A 323 11.69 -1.02 9.07
CA LYS A 323 11.13 -2.29 9.55
C LYS A 323 10.36 -2.95 8.40
N ARG A 324 11.03 -3.77 7.59
CA ARG A 324 10.37 -4.62 6.59
C ARG A 324 9.46 -5.58 7.34
N LYS A 325 8.15 -5.37 7.19
CA LYS A 325 7.10 -6.23 7.75
C LYS A 325 6.98 -7.55 6.97
N ASP A 326 7.64 -7.62 5.82
CA ASP A 326 7.31 -8.58 4.76
C ASP A 326 8.12 -9.90 4.85
N THR A 327 9.17 -9.96 5.69
CA THR A 327 10.01 -11.17 5.80
C THR A 327 9.63 -12.09 6.96
N GLY A 328 8.64 -11.72 7.78
CA GLY A 328 8.22 -12.51 8.95
C GLY A 328 9.29 -12.65 10.06
N GLY A 329 10.41 -11.93 9.94
CA GLY A 329 11.51 -11.93 10.89
C GLY A 329 12.39 -13.19 10.84
N PRO A 330 13.40 -13.27 11.73
CA PRO A 330 14.27 -14.45 11.82
C PRO A 330 13.50 -15.70 12.26
N VAL A 331 13.96 -16.87 11.83
CA VAL A 331 13.37 -18.17 12.17
C VAL A 331 14.44 -19.17 12.59
N CYS A 332 14.08 -20.07 13.51
CA CYS A 332 14.90 -21.20 13.89
C CYS A 332 14.50 -22.42 13.06
N GLY A 333 15.43 -22.95 12.27
CA GLY A 333 15.21 -24.16 11.47
C GLY A 333 15.24 -25.44 12.30
N SER A 334 14.68 -26.51 11.76
CA SER A 334 14.69 -27.85 12.37
C SER A 334 16.07 -28.50 12.42
N ASN A 335 17.08 -27.84 11.85
CA ASN A 335 18.51 -28.15 11.93
C ASN A 335 19.23 -27.27 12.97
N ASP A 336 18.49 -26.58 13.84
CA ASP A 336 19.01 -25.73 14.91
C ASP A 336 19.85 -24.52 14.44
N LYS A 337 19.73 -24.17 13.15
CA LYS A 337 20.32 -22.97 12.56
C LYS A 337 19.31 -21.83 12.55
N THR A 338 19.79 -20.64 12.92
CA THR A 338 19.01 -19.39 12.79
C THR A 338 19.14 -18.85 11.37
N TYR A 339 18.01 -18.48 10.78
CA TYR A 339 17.95 -17.85 9.46
C TYR A 339 17.33 -16.46 9.56
N HIS A 340 17.76 -15.55 8.68
CA HIS A 340 17.22 -14.19 8.61
C HIS A 340 15.73 -14.14 8.25
N SER A 341 15.27 -15.11 7.45
CA SER A 341 13.85 -15.27 7.12
C SER A 341 13.55 -16.71 6.74
N TRP A 342 12.26 -17.05 6.66
CA TRP A 342 11.82 -18.34 6.16
C TRP A 342 12.34 -18.64 4.75
N CYS A 343 12.44 -17.62 3.87
CA CYS A 343 12.97 -17.79 2.52
C CYS A 343 14.41 -18.32 2.54
N HIS A 344 15.27 -17.73 3.36
CA HIS A 344 16.68 -18.16 3.48
C HIS A 344 16.78 -19.58 4.05
N MET A 345 15.93 -19.93 5.01
CA MET A 345 15.83 -21.31 5.52
C MET A 345 15.40 -22.29 4.41
N PHE A 346 14.41 -21.93 3.62
CA PHE A 346 13.92 -22.75 2.51
C PHE A 346 14.96 -22.90 1.39
N MET A 347 15.74 -21.85 1.09
CA MET A 347 16.82 -21.94 0.12
C MET A 347 17.98 -22.81 0.61
N ASP A 348 18.29 -22.81 1.91
CA ASP A 348 19.25 -23.75 2.50
C ASP A 348 18.74 -25.20 2.44
N ALA A 349 17.44 -25.42 2.65
CA ALA A 349 16.81 -26.73 2.44
C ALA A 349 16.99 -27.19 0.98
N CYS A 350 16.78 -26.29 0.03
CA CYS A 350 17.04 -26.53 -1.39
C CYS A 350 18.51 -26.84 -1.69
N ALA A 351 19.47 -26.14 -1.07
CA ALA A 351 20.89 -26.38 -1.27
C ALA A 351 21.31 -27.76 -0.74
N THR A 352 20.93 -28.07 0.51
CA THR A 352 21.28 -29.30 1.21
C THR A 352 20.54 -30.54 0.69
N GLY A 353 19.40 -30.39 0.03
CA GLY A 353 18.56 -31.53 -0.37
C GLY A 353 17.72 -32.10 0.78
N LEU A 354 17.71 -31.44 1.93
CA LEU A 354 16.98 -31.87 3.14
C LEU A 354 15.86 -30.89 3.43
N VAL A 355 14.70 -31.40 3.83
CA VAL A 355 13.59 -30.54 4.27
C VAL A 355 13.96 -29.93 5.63
N ILE A 356 14.00 -28.59 5.67
CA ILE A 356 14.15 -27.81 6.91
C ILE A 356 12.80 -27.16 7.20
N GLU A 357 12.19 -27.49 8.34
CA GLU A 357 10.95 -26.85 8.82
C GLU A 357 11.26 -25.82 9.89
N THR A 358 10.36 -24.86 10.10
CA THR A 358 10.49 -23.89 11.19
C THR A 358 10.22 -24.60 12.52
N LYS A 359 11.24 -24.65 13.37
CA LYS A 359 11.18 -25.17 14.74
C LYS A 359 10.64 -24.14 15.71
N ALA A 360 11.03 -22.88 15.55
CA ALA A 360 10.54 -21.76 16.36
C ALA A 360 10.56 -20.45 15.57
N SER A 361 9.65 -19.54 15.91
CA SER A 361 9.70 -18.15 15.47
C SER A 361 10.80 -17.41 16.23
N GLY A 362 11.57 -16.56 15.54
CA GLY A 362 12.75 -15.92 16.10
C GLY A 362 14.03 -16.77 15.98
N PRO A 363 15.15 -16.28 16.54
CA PRO A 363 16.41 -17.02 16.54
C PRO A 363 16.33 -18.29 17.38
N CYS A 364 17.18 -19.28 17.08
CA CYS A 364 17.33 -20.45 17.91
C CYS A 364 17.86 -20.04 19.29
N ARG A 365 17.39 -20.70 20.35
CA ARG A 365 17.96 -20.52 21.69
C ARG A 365 19.40 -21.02 21.65
N ARG A 366 20.37 -20.16 21.99
CA ARG A 366 21.73 -20.63 22.28
C ARG A 366 21.62 -21.49 23.53
N HIS A 367 22.18 -22.70 23.49
CA HIS A 367 22.42 -23.43 24.71
C HIS A 367 23.43 -22.62 25.52
N GLU A 368 23.06 -22.18 26.73
CA GLU A 368 24.00 -21.67 27.72
C GLU A 368 25.02 -22.78 27.97
N GLY A 369 26.20 -22.67 27.37
CA GLY A 369 27.16 -23.76 27.33
C GLY A 369 28.52 -23.42 26.73
N ASP A 370 28.64 -22.40 25.88
CA ASP A 370 29.94 -21.91 25.41
C ASP A 370 30.07 -20.42 25.73
N GLY A 371 30.82 -20.14 26.79
CA GLY A 371 31.25 -18.79 27.11
C GLY A 371 32.25 -18.29 26.08
N ILE A 372 31.97 -17.14 25.49
CA ILE A 372 32.85 -15.99 25.31
C ILE A 372 31.93 -14.81 24.98
N GLY A 373 32.07 -13.75 25.76
CA GLY A 373 31.17 -12.60 25.75
C GLY A 373 31.30 -11.78 24.47
N ASP A 374 30.16 -11.30 24.00
CA ASP A 374 30.01 -9.92 23.59
C ASP A 374 28.58 -9.48 23.92
N THR A 375 28.51 -8.50 24.81
CA THR A 375 27.28 -7.80 25.19
C THR A 375 26.88 -6.86 24.06
N ASP A 376 25.96 -7.30 23.21
CA ASP A 376 25.19 -6.40 22.35
C ASP A 376 23.68 -6.58 22.60
N VAL A 377 23.20 -5.69 23.46
CA VAL A 377 21.90 -5.01 23.48
C VAL A 377 20.73 -5.71 22.77
N PHE A 378 19.83 -6.22 23.61
CA PHE A 378 18.45 -6.58 23.31
C PHE A 378 17.68 -5.49 22.52
N ASN A 379 16.89 -5.92 21.54
CA ASN A 379 15.68 -5.20 21.16
C ASN A 379 14.49 -6.16 21.01
N GLY A 380 14.28 -6.99 22.03
CA GLY A 380 13.01 -7.65 22.30
C GLY A 380 12.12 -6.71 23.11
N ASN A 381 11.32 -5.87 22.46
CA ASN A 381 10.34 -5.05 23.14
C ASN A 381 9.09 -5.88 23.52
N TRP A 382 9.28 -6.83 24.43
CA TRP A 382 8.20 -7.47 25.18
C TRP A 382 7.95 -6.62 26.43
N ASN A 383 7.06 -5.63 26.31
CA ASN A 383 6.61 -4.87 27.47
C ASN A 383 5.66 -5.71 28.33
N PHE A 384 6.23 -6.54 29.20
CA PHE A 384 5.64 -6.80 30.51
C PHE A 384 6.00 -5.62 31.40
N VAL A 385 5.03 -4.76 31.70
CA VAL A 385 5.17 -3.83 32.84
C VAL A 385 4.33 -4.44 33.96
N ASN A 386 5.00 -5.19 34.83
CA ASN A 386 4.48 -5.47 36.16
C ASN A 386 4.80 -4.23 37.00
N ALA A 387 3.77 -3.52 37.44
CA ALA A 387 3.92 -2.33 38.26
C ALA A 387 4.03 -2.75 39.73
N SER A 388 5.25 -2.72 40.27
CA SER A 388 5.48 -2.68 41.71
C SER A 388 6.40 -1.48 42.00
N ASN A 389 5.99 -0.69 43.00
CA ASN A 389 6.66 0.46 43.61
C ASN A 389 6.25 1.84 43.07
N VAL A 390 5.12 2.33 43.58
CA VAL A 390 4.94 3.76 43.88
C VAL A 390 4.74 3.88 45.39
N VAL A 391 5.64 4.65 46.00
CA VAL A 391 5.72 5.01 47.41
C VAL A 391 4.51 5.85 47.80
N LEU A 392 3.95 5.55 48.98
CA LEU A 392 2.91 6.30 49.67
C LEU A 392 3.39 7.75 49.94
N ALA A 393 2.54 8.72 49.66
CA ALA A 393 2.64 10.06 50.24
C ALA A 393 1.34 10.35 50.99
N ASP A 394 1.52 10.66 52.25
CA ASP A 394 0.50 10.85 53.28
C ASP A 394 -0.47 12.00 52.99
N ALA A 395 -1.70 11.82 53.44
CA ALA A 395 -2.65 12.90 53.69
C ALA A 395 -2.87 13.00 55.21
N VAL A 396 -2.47 14.14 55.78
CA VAL A 396 -3.07 14.76 56.97
C VAL A 396 -3.51 16.15 56.55
#